data_AF-A0A9X3S1P3-F1
#
_entry.id   AF-A0A9X3S1P3-F1
#
_cell.length_a   1.000
_cell.length_b   1.000
_cell.length_c   1.000
_cell.angle_alpha   90.00
_cell.angle_beta   90.00
_cell.angle_gamma   90.00
#
_symmetry.space_group_name_H-M   'P 1'
#
loop_
_entity.id
_entity.type
_entity.pdbx_description
1 polymer ?
#
loop_
_entity_poly.entity_id
_entity_poly.type
_entity_poly.pdbx_seq_one_letter_code
_entity_poly.pdbx_strand_id
1 'polypeptide(L)'
;MAGPSSSGDAWGMRYPGLTMQTTGRNTVKEFTGMWPLKADADLEVLQAGLVPGGWTPPDSNFAEATTALGLIRTARWFVAKTQDFDGWSLFFVTQFDGSLPKYFDDFVLNGKVNLLKVWGQCVGCPDGPDTTAAEVVEYIARGQLKTLACYDFVPNLSNSQIFKNADWYEKALKFQRAVAKGDGDLEAKVDAYLKELAEPSPSVPSAAVINPDAAHDWQYEDVAEYLSS
;
A
#
# COMPACT_ATOMS: atom_id res chain seq x y z
N MET A 1 -13.30 -24.17 -22.63
CA MET A 1 -12.58 -23.84 -21.38
C MET A 1 -12.21 -22.38 -21.47
N ALA A 2 -12.90 -21.53 -20.71
CA ALA A 2 -12.53 -20.13 -20.57
C ALA A 2 -11.40 -20.05 -19.53
N GLY A 3 -10.31 -19.35 -19.85
CA GLY A 3 -9.23 -19.08 -18.91
C GLY A 3 -9.72 -18.22 -17.73
N PRO A 4 -8.96 -18.17 -16.62
CA PRO A 4 -9.34 -17.38 -15.45
C PRO A 4 -9.43 -15.91 -15.85
N SER A 5 -10.63 -15.34 -15.70
CA SER A 5 -10.90 -13.92 -15.90
C SER A 5 -10.20 -13.12 -14.81
N SER A 6 -9.16 -12.38 -15.19
CA SER A 6 -8.62 -11.33 -14.33
C SER A 6 -9.55 -10.11 -14.40
N SER A 7 -10.54 -10.02 -13.50
CA SER A 7 -11.37 -8.83 -13.28
C SER A 7 -11.54 -8.60 -11.78
N GLY A 8 -11.82 -7.36 -11.36
CA GLY A 8 -11.92 -6.92 -9.96
C GLY A 8 -13.02 -7.55 -9.11
N ASP A 9 -13.58 -8.69 -9.52
CA ASP A 9 -14.72 -9.37 -8.90
C ASP A 9 -14.31 -10.43 -7.86
N ALA A 10 -13.01 -10.66 -7.65
CA ALA A 10 -12.53 -11.82 -6.88
C ALA A 10 -12.81 -11.77 -5.36
N TRP A 11 -13.01 -10.58 -4.78
CA TRP A 11 -13.11 -10.38 -3.32
C TRP A 11 -14.29 -9.50 -2.89
N GLY A 12 -15.31 -9.30 -3.75
CA GLY A 12 -16.47 -8.45 -3.41
C GLY A 12 -16.12 -6.97 -3.16
N MET A 13 -15.05 -6.49 -3.81
CA MET A 13 -14.50 -5.15 -3.62
C MET A 13 -15.44 -4.07 -4.17
N ARG A 14 -15.50 -2.92 -3.48
CA ARG A 14 -16.32 -1.77 -3.88
C ARG A 14 -15.62 -0.86 -4.88
N TYR A 15 -14.30 -0.75 -4.76
CA TYR A 15 -13.47 0.15 -5.57
C TYR A 15 -12.20 -0.56 -6.05
N PRO A 16 -11.66 -0.19 -7.22
CA PRO A 16 -10.42 -0.79 -7.75
C PRO A 16 -9.13 -0.37 -7.01
N GLY A 17 -9.24 0.46 -5.97
CA GLY A 17 -8.12 1.13 -5.29
C GLY A 17 -7.60 2.35 -6.06
N LEU A 18 -6.88 3.26 -5.38
CA LEU A 18 -6.27 4.41 -6.05
C LEU A 18 -4.99 3.96 -6.76
N THR A 19 -4.84 4.28 -8.04
CA THR A 19 -3.62 3.99 -8.80
C THR A 19 -2.69 5.19 -8.79
N MET A 20 -1.56 5.10 -8.10
CA MET A 20 -0.66 6.23 -7.81
C MET A 20 0.38 6.51 -8.90
N GLN A 21 0.70 5.56 -9.77
CA GLN A 21 1.67 5.79 -10.84
C GLN A 21 1.32 4.96 -12.07
N THR A 22 1.22 5.60 -13.23
CA THR A 22 0.88 4.98 -14.52
C THR A 22 1.98 5.11 -15.57
N THR A 23 3.01 5.92 -15.32
CA THR A 23 4.14 6.13 -16.23
C THR A 23 5.34 5.29 -15.81
N GLY A 24 5.56 4.17 -16.52
CA GLY A 24 6.69 3.24 -16.30
C GLY A 24 6.27 1.79 -16.08
N ARG A 25 7.23 0.91 -15.73
CA ARG A 25 7.00 -0.54 -15.53
C ARG A 25 6.33 -0.90 -14.19
N ASN A 26 6.15 0.05 -13.28
CA ASN A 26 5.68 -0.22 -11.92
C ASN A 26 4.42 0.59 -11.62
N THR A 27 3.27 -0.09 -11.56
CA THR A 27 2.00 0.49 -11.11
C THR A 27 1.86 0.29 -9.61
N VAL A 28 1.82 1.39 -8.87
CA VAL A 28 1.56 1.39 -7.42
C VAL A 28 0.08 1.61 -7.19
N LYS A 29 -0.51 0.82 -6.29
CA LYS A 29 -1.90 0.96 -5.86
C LYS A 29 -1.99 1.16 -4.37
N GLU A 30 -3.07 1.81 -3.93
CA GLU A 30 -3.42 1.96 -2.52
C GLU A 30 -4.76 1.30 -2.21
N PHE A 31 -4.79 0.62 -1.06
CA PHE A 31 -6.01 0.20 -0.38
C PHE A 31 -6.11 0.93 0.96
N THR A 32 -7.30 1.44 1.27
CA THR A 32 -7.66 2.01 2.57
C THR A 32 -8.91 1.30 3.06
N GLY A 33 -9.00 1.01 4.35
CA GLY A 33 -10.19 0.42 4.95
C GLY A 33 -10.40 0.85 6.40
N MET A 34 -11.64 0.71 6.86
CA MET A 34 -12.04 0.96 8.25
C MET A 34 -12.99 -0.12 8.77
N TRP A 35 -12.86 -0.45 10.05
CA TRP A 35 -13.71 -1.42 10.74
C TRP A 35 -13.98 -0.99 12.18
N PRO A 36 -15.21 -1.17 12.70
CA PRO A 36 -15.51 -0.95 14.11
C PRO A 36 -14.80 -1.98 14.99
N LEU A 37 -14.17 -1.52 16.07
CA LEU A 37 -13.62 -2.41 17.09
C LEU A 37 -14.73 -2.93 18.01
N LYS A 38 -14.57 -4.17 18.49
CA LYS A 38 -15.39 -4.72 19.57
C LYS A 38 -15.25 -3.85 20.83
N ALA A 39 -16.30 -3.74 21.63
CA ALA A 39 -16.28 -2.91 22.85
C ALA A 39 -15.21 -3.39 23.86
N ASP A 40 -14.90 -4.67 23.84
CA ASP A 40 -13.89 -5.37 24.63
C ASP A 40 -12.61 -5.67 23.83
N ALA A 41 -12.38 -4.97 22.72
CA ALA A 41 -11.20 -5.17 21.88
C ALA A 41 -9.90 -5.04 22.70
N ASP A 42 -9.05 -6.05 22.59
CA ASP A 42 -7.76 -6.11 23.26
C ASP A 42 -6.73 -5.32 22.44
N LEU A 43 -6.49 -4.07 22.84
CA LEU A 43 -5.54 -3.18 22.16
C LEU A 43 -4.08 -3.64 22.34
N GLU A 44 -3.76 -4.40 23.39
CA GLU A 44 -2.41 -4.96 23.57
C GLU A 44 -2.18 -6.10 22.58
N VAL A 45 -3.16 -6.98 22.37
CA VAL A 45 -3.11 -8.03 21.34
C VAL A 45 -3.07 -7.41 19.94
N LEU A 46 -3.87 -6.37 19.69
CA LEU A 46 -3.84 -5.62 18.44
C LEU A 46 -2.44 -5.04 18.19
N GLN A 47 -1.88 -4.33 19.18
CA GLN A 47 -0.55 -3.75 19.09
C GLN A 47 0.52 -4.83 18.90
N ALA A 48 0.47 -5.94 19.63
CA ALA A 48 1.41 -7.05 19.51
C ALA A 48 1.35 -7.74 18.14
N GLY A 49 0.16 -7.79 17.52
CA GLY A 49 0.01 -8.28 16.15
C GLY A 49 0.67 -7.37 15.11
N LEU A 50 0.72 -6.06 15.37
CA LEU A 50 1.14 -5.02 14.44
C LEU A 50 2.59 -4.54 14.66
N VAL A 51 3.20 -4.80 15.82
CA VAL A 51 4.58 -4.42 16.14
C VAL A 51 5.55 -5.56 15.81
N PRO A 52 6.66 -5.29 15.11
CA PRO A 52 7.75 -6.26 14.97
C PRO A 52 8.37 -6.59 16.35
N GLY A 53 8.35 -7.86 16.78
CA GLY A 53 9.19 -8.33 17.92
C GLY A 53 8.57 -9.09 19.11
N GLY A 54 7.43 -9.79 18.98
CA GLY A 54 6.93 -10.73 20.01
C GLY A 54 6.62 -12.14 19.45
N TRP A 55 7.30 -13.19 19.95
CA TRP A 55 7.50 -14.49 19.27
C TRP A 55 6.83 -15.72 19.92
N THR A 56 6.26 -16.61 19.08
CA THR A 56 6.59 -18.06 19.04
C THR A 56 6.14 -18.71 17.71
N PRO A 57 6.87 -19.71 17.18
CA PRO A 57 6.75 -20.26 15.82
C PRO A 57 5.37 -20.79 15.42
N PRO A 58 4.99 -20.77 14.11
CA PRO A 58 5.87 -20.58 12.95
C PRO A 58 5.94 -19.10 12.48
N ASP A 59 6.53 -18.26 13.32
CA ASP A 59 7.82 -17.57 13.14
C ASP A 59 7.83 -16.17 12.53
N SER A 60 6.67 -15.60 12.20
CA SER A 60 6.58 -14.16 11.91
C SER A 60 5.30 -13.54 12.47
N ASN A 61 5.39 -12.30 12.98
CA ASN A 61 4.19 -11.50 13.27
C ASN A 61 3.56 -10.97 11.97
N PHE A 62 2.34 -10.43 12.06
CA PHE A 62 1.61 -10.00 10.87
C PHE A 62 2.38 -8.95 10.08
N ALA A 63 3.01 -7.98 10.74
CA ALA A 63 3.84 -6.98 10.09
C ALA A 63 5.06 -7.59 9.36
N GLU A 64 5.76 -8.55 9.96
CA GLU A 64 6.88 -9.27 9.34
C GLU A 64 6.44 -10.12 8.14
N ALA A 65 5.37 -10.91 8.30
CA ALA A 65 4.82 -11.75 7.23
C ALA A 65 4.35 -10.89 6.04
N THR A 66 3.67 -9.78 6.35
CA THR A 66 3.21 -8.79 5.37
C THR A 66 4.38 -8.08 4.68
N THR A 67 5.48 -7.81 5.39
CA THR A 67 6.69 -7.22 4.79
C THR A 67 7.44 -8.23 3.89
N ALA A 68 7.31 -9.53 4.15
CA ALA A 68 7.86 -10.59 3.30
C ALA A 68 7.05 -10.79 2.00
N LEU A 69 5.80 -10.33 1.95
CA LEU A 69 5.01 -10.27 0.72
C LEU A 69 5.62 -9.17 -0.17
N GLY A 70 6.44 -9.57 -1.14
CA GLY A 70 7.21 -8.66 -2.00
C GLY A 70 6.41 -7.69 -2.87
N LEU A 71 5.08 -7.68 -2.75
CA LEU A 71 4.22 -6.67 -3.34
C LEU A 71 4.01 -5.45 -2.43
N ILE A 72 4.21 -5.55 -1.11
CA ILE A 72 3.82 -4.50 -0.17
C ILE A 72 4.94 -3.48 -0.02
N ARG A 73 4.63 -2.21 -0.32
CA ARG A 73 5.54 -1.09 -0.16
C ARG A 73 5.41 -0.44 1.21
N THR A 74 4.17 -0.20 1.62
CA THR A 74 3.86 0.42 2.92
C THR A 74 2.57 -0.19 3.49
N ALA A 75 2.49 -0.22 4.81
CA ALA A 75 1.32 -0.63 5.56
C ALA A 75 1.26 0.19 6.86
N ARG A 76 0.11 0.80 7.15
CA ARG A 76 -0.11 1.66 8.31
C ARG A 76 -1.44 1.32 8.95
N TRP A 77 -1.44 1.24 10.26
CA TRP A 77 -2.63 1.01 11.07
C TRP A 77 -2.77 2.13 12.07
N PHE A 78 -4.00 2.56 12.32
CA PHE A 78 -4.27 3.48 13.41
C PHE A 78 -5.68 3.24 13.97
N VAL A 79 -5.88 3.59 15.24
CA VAL A 79 -7.16 3.47 15.91
C VAL A 79 -7.66 4.88 16.25
N ALA A 80 -8.89 5.19 15.86
CA ALA A 80 -9.50 6.49 16.12
C ALA A 80 -11.00 6.35 16.34
N LYS A 81 -11.61 7.32 17.03
CA LYS A 81 -13.07 7.42 17.10
C LYS A 81 -13.61 8.05 15.84
N THR A 82 -14.71 7.52 15.32
CA THR A 82 -15.41 8.03 14.14
C THR A 82 -16.85 8.37 14.52
N GLN A 83 -17.55 9.05 13.61
CA GLN A 83 -18.99 9.29 13.75
C GLN A 83 -19.82 8.13 13.17
N ASP A 84 -19.20 7.27 12.36
CA ASP A 84 -19.86 6.19 11.62
C ASP A 84 -20.09 4.94 12.49
N PHE A 85 -19.34 4.80 13.58
CA PHE A 85 -19.44 3.67 14.51
C PHE A 85 -19.51 4.16 15.95
N ASP A 86 -20.33 3.49 16.77
CA ASP A 86 -20.36 3.71 18.22
C ASP A 86 -19.12 3.05 18.85
N GLY A 87 -18.05 3.84 19.04
CA GLY A 87 -16.82 3.39 19.69
C GLY A 87 -15.54 3.75 18.93
N TRP A 88 -14.55 2.84 19.01
CA TRP A 88 -13.28 2.98 18.31
C TRP A 88 -13.33 2.24 16.97
N SER A 89 -12.60 2.74 15.99
CA SER A 89 -12.46 2.14 14.67
C SER A 89 -10.99 1.87 14.37
N LEU A 90 -10.71 0.71 13.81
CA LEU A 90 -9.43 0.38 13.20
C LEU A 90 -9.42 0.92 11.78
N PHE A 91 -8.35 1.61 11.42
CA PHE A 91 -8.04 2.01 10.06
C PHE A 91 -6.79 1.29 9.57
N PHE A 92 -6.81 0.92 8.28
CA PHE A 92 -5.68 0.31 7.59
C PHE A 92 -5.46 1.00 6.26
N VAL A 93 -4.21 1.38 5.99
CA VAL A 93 -3.77 1.93 4.70
C VAL A 93 -2.57 1.15 4.24
N THR A 94 -2.56 0.72 2.98
CA THR A 94 -1.45 -0.04 2.41
C THR A 94 -1.24 0.31 0.95
N GLN A 95 0.03 0.39 0.57
CA GLN A 95 0.45 0.59 -0.81
C GLN A 95 1.20 -0.63 -1.28
N PHE A 96 0.92 -1.06 -2.51
CA PHE A 96 1.46 -2.29 -3.05
C PHE A 96 1.62 -2.23 -4.58
N ASP A 97 2.48 -3.11 -5.09
CA ASP A 97 2.68 -3.35 -6.51
C ASP A 97 1.69 -4.38 -7.05
N GLY A 98 1.24 -4.19 -8.29
CA GLY A 98 0.38 -5.15 -8.98
C GLY A 98 -1.12 -4.85 -8.86
N SER A 99 -1.95 -5.89 -8.91
CA SER A 99 -3.40 -5.75 -8.87
C SER A 99 -3.95 -5.97 -7.46
N LEU A 100 -5.05 -5.29 -7.12
CA LEU A 100 -5.71 -5.42 -5.81
C LEU A 100 -6.20 -6.87 -5.53
N PRO A 101 -6.73 -7.62 -6.52
CA PRO A 101 -7.01 -9.05 -6.31
C PRO A 101 -5.78 -9.87 -5.92
N LYS A 102 -4.66 -9.67 -6.64
CA LYS A 102 -3.41 -10.40 -6.33
C LYS A 102 -2.86 -10.02 -4.95
N TYR A 103 -3.00 -8.76 -4.56
CA TYR A 103 -2.65 -8.31 -3.22
C TYR A 103 -3.45 -9.04 -2.14
N PHE A 104 -4.76 -9.20 -2.33
CA PHE A 104 -5.61 -9.95 -1.40
C PHE A 104 -5.31 -11.45 -1.41
N ASP A 105 -5.00 -12.04 -2.57
CA ASP A 105 -4.53 -13.43 -2.66
C ASP A 105 -3.25 -13.64 -1.83
N ASP A 106 -2.31 -12.70 -1.90
CA ASP A 106 -1.09 -12.72 -1.08
C ASP A 106 -1.41 -12.52 0.42
N PHE A 107 -2.44 -11.74 0.75
CA PHE A 107 -2.92 -11.55 2.12
C PHE A 107 -3.48 -12.83 2.74
N VAL A 108 -4.10 -13.70 1.95
CA VAL A 108 -4.53 -15.05 2.39
C VAL A 108 -3.33 -15.86 2.88
N LEU A 109 -2.15 -15.69 2.28
CA LEU A 109 -0.92 -16.41 2.66
C LEU A 109 -0.43 -16.07 4.07
N ASN A 110 -0.83 -14.92 4.64
CA ASN A 110 -0.55 -14.59 6.04
C ASN A 110 -1.23 -15.57 7.02
N GLY A 111 -2.25 -16.27 6.56
CA GLY A 111 -2.98 -17.27 7.33
C GLY A 111 -3.99 -16.65 8.29
N LYS A 112 -5.09 -17.38 8.50
CA LYS A 112 -6.22 -16.99 9.35
C LYS A 112 -5.78 -16.51 10.74
N VAL A 113 -4.90 -17.25 11.41
CA VAL A 113 -4.48 -16.96 12.78
C VAL A 113 -3.87 -15.57 12.90
N ASN A 114 -3.08 -15.14 11.91
CA ASN A 114 -2.47 -13.81 11.95
C ASN A 114 -3.45 -12.71 11.58
N LEU A 115 -4.32 -12.95 10.59
CA LEU A 115 -5.37 -12.00 10.24
C LEU A 115 -6.32 -11.74 11.44
N LEU A 116 -6.66 -12.79 12.19
CA LEU A 116 -7.53 -12.69 13.37
C LEU A 116 -6.89 -11.96 14.56
N LYS A 117 -5.55 -11.88 14.67
CA LYS A 117 -4.91 -11.04 15.70
C LYS A 117 -5.25 -9.57 15.54
N VAL A 118 -5.48 -9.14 14.29
CA VAL A 118 -5.80 -7.75 13.95
C VAL A 118 -7.30 -7.58 13.77
N TRP A 119 -7.87 -8.23 12.75
CA TRP A 119 -9.28 -8.05 12.39
C TRP A 119 -10.25 -8.84 13.27
N GLY A 120 -9.79 -9.86 14.00
CA GLY A 120 -10.64 -10.57 14.98
C GLY A 120 -11.03 -9.71 16.18
N GLN A 121 -10.37 -8.56 16.38
CA GLN A 121 -10.77 -7.52 17.34
C GLN A 121 -11.89 -6.61 16.80
N CYS A 122 -12.26 -6.75 15.52
CA CYS A 122 -13.30 -5.96 14.88
C CYS A 122 -14.66 -6.66 14.91
N VAL A 123 -15.74 -5.89 14.96
CA VAL A 123 -17.11 -6.42 14.96
C VAL A 123 -17.42 -7.08 13.62
N GLY A 124 -17.98 -8.28 13.65
CA GLY A 124 -18.41 -9.01 12.45
C GLY A 124 -17.29 -9.73 11.69
N CYS A 125 -16.04 -9.64 12.15
CA CYS A 125 -14.96 -10.46 11.58
C CYS A 125 -15.26 -11.95 11.86
N PRO A 126 -15.24 -12.82 10.84
CA PRO A 126 -15.57 -14.23 11.04
C PRO A 126 -14.52 -14.90 11.95
N ASP A 127 -14.98 -15.49 13.06
CA ASP A 127 -14.13 -16.10 14.08
C ASP A 127 -14.69 -17.46 14.56
N GLY A 128 -14.57 -18.51 13.74
CA GLY A 128 -14.96 -19.88 14.11
C GLY A 128 -13.90 -20.91 13.76
N PRO A 129 -14.00 -22.17 14.23
CA PRO A 129 -13.03 -23.23 13.90
C PRO A 129 -12.94 -23.46 12.39
N ASP A 130 -14.08 -23.41 11.69
CA ASP A 130 -14.18 -23.66 10.24
C ASP A 130 -13.88 -22.44 9.38
N THR A 131 -13.74 -21.25 9.98
CA THR A 131 -13.41 -20.03 9.24
C THR A 131 -12.08 -20.19 8.50
N THR A 132 -12.02 -19.72 7.27
CA THR A 132 -10.87 -19.73 6.38
C THR A 132 -10.19 -18.37 6.34
N ALA A 133 -8.91 -18.34 5.93
CA ALA A 133 -8.22 -17.06 5.70
C ALA A 133 -8.89 -16.24 4.58
N ALA A 134 -9.47 -16.90 3.59
CA ALA A 134 -10.21 -16.25 2.50
C ALA A 134 -11.45 -15.50 3.01
N GLU A 135 -12.25 -16.10 3.91
CA GLU A 135 -13.41 -15.41 4.51
C GLU A 135 -12.98 -14.18 5.33
N VAL A 136 -11.85 -14.26 6.03
CA VAL A 136 -11.31 -13.10 6.76
C VAL A 136 -10.84 -12.02 5.77
N VAL A 137 -10.19 -12.39 4.67
CA VAL A 137 -9.75 -11.44 3.62
C VAL A 137 -10.94 -10.80 2.92
N GLU A 138 -12.02 -11.53 2.68
CA GLU A 138 -13.26 -10.98 2.13
C GLU A 138 -13.86 -9.93 3.09
N TYR A 139 -13.91 -10.23 4.39
CA TYR A 139 -14.30 -9.25 5.41
C TYR A 139 -13.41 -7.98 5.39
N ILE A 140 -12.09 -8.14 5.20
CA ILE A 140 -11.16 -7.01 5.04
C ILE A 140 -11.51 -6.21 3.77
N ALA A 141 -11.75 -6.87 2.63
CA ALA A 141 -12.13 -6.20 1.40
C ALA A 141 -13.45 -5.40 1.53
N ARG A 142 -14.42 -5.89 2.32
CA ARG A 142 -15.69 -5.17 2.57
C ARG A 142 -15.51 -3.86 3.33
N GLY A 143 -14.52 -3.76 4.23
CA GLY A 143 -14.21 -2.54 4.96
C GLY A 143 -13.57 -1.42 4.11
N GLN A 144 -13.43 -1.61 2.80
CA GLN A 144 -12.77 -0.68 1.89
C GLN A 144 -13.35 0.74 1.92
N LEU A 145 -12.49 1.73 2.07
CA LEU A 145 -12.79 3.13 1.86
C LEU A 145 -12.31 3.60 0.48
N LYS A 146 -13.02 4.57 -0.09
CA LYS A 146 -12.54 5.26 -1.29
C LYS A 146 -11.39 6.19 -0.91
N THR A 147 -10.22 5.97 -1.50
CA THR A 147 -9.08 6.88 -1.33
C THR A 147 -9.29 8.12 -2.20
N LEU A 148 -9.35 9.30 -1.56
CA LEU A 148 -9.48 10.62 -2.21
C LEU A 148 -8.22 11.03 -2.97
N ALA A 149 -7.12 11.08 -2.23
CA ALA A 149 -5.82 11.45 -2.72
C ALA A 149 -4.78 10.72 -1.87
N CYS A 150 -3.71 10.29 -2.51
CA CYS A 150 -2.57 9.73 -1.80
C CYS A 150 -1.29 10.47 -2.19
N TYR A 151 -0.48 10.73 -1.17
CA TYR A 151 0.85 11.29 -1.31
C TYR A 151 1.82 10.35 -0.61
N ASP A 152 2.58 9.59 -1.38
CA ASP A 152 3.69 8.81 -0.84
C ASP A 152 4.95 9.67 -0.82
N PHE A 153 5.53 9.80 0.37
CA PHE A 153 6.71 10.62 0.63
C PHE A 153 7.77 9.69 1.20
N VAL A 154 8.96 9.68 0.61
CA VAL A 154 10.12 9.10 1.27
C VAL A 154 10.35 9.94 2.53
N PRO A 155 10.18 9.41 3.76
CA PRO A 155 10.07 10.23 4.97
C PRO A 155 11.25 11.17 5.22
N ASN A 156 12.38 10.88 4.59
CA ASN A 156 13.63 11.62 4.73
C ASN A 156 14.04 12.42 3.48
N LEU A 157 13.25 12.42 2.39
CA LEU A 157 13.60 13.08 1.13
C LEU A 157 12.38 13.78 0.50
N SER A 158 12.54 15.08 0.19
CA SER A 158 11.60 15.84 -0.64
C SER A 158 11.51 15.32 -2.07
N ASN A 159 10.40 15.58 -2.76
CA ASN A 159 10.27 15.28 -4.20
C ASN A 159 11.43 15.88 -5.00
N SER A 160 11.84 17.11 -4.68
CA SER A 160 13.03 17.73 -5.28
C SER A 160 14.28 16.86 -5.12
N GLN A 161 14.52 16.29 -3.95
CA GLN A 161 15.66 15.41 -3.69
C GLN A 161 15.54 14.06 -4.42
N ILE A 162 14.34 13.45 -4.47
CA ILE A 162 14.12 12.17 -5.16
C ILE A 162 14.37 12.31 -6.66
N PHE A 163 13.75 13.30 -7.29
CA PHE A 163 13.91 13.53 -8.74
C PHE A 163 15.31 14.00 -9.10
N LYS A 164 15.97 14.78 -8.24
CA LYS A 164 17.38 15.13 -8.41
C LYS A 164 18.29 13.89 -8.34
N ASN A 165 18.02 12.96 -7.41
CA ASN A 165 18.76 11.71 -7.33
C ASN A 165 18.54 10.83 -8.57
N ALA A 166 17.31 10.76 -9.10
CA ALA A 166 17.00 10.02 -10.32
C ALA A 166 17.67 10.65 -11.56
N ASP A 167 17.60 11.98 -11.71
CA ASP A 167 18.28 12.74 -12.77
C ASP A 167 19.80 12.53 -12.75
N TRP A 168 20.41 12.60 -11.56
CA TRP A 168 21.84 12.34 -11.37
C TRP A 168 22.21 10.91 -11.71
N TYR A 169 21.37 9.93 -11.36
CA TYR A 169 21.60 8.53 -11.70
C TYR A 169 21.58 8.30 -13.22
N GLU A 170 20.61 8.88 -13.95
CA GLU A 170 20.55 8.78 -15.41
C GLU A 170 21.76 9.44 -16.09
N LYS A 171 22.14 10.64 -15.64
CA LYS A 171 23.33 11.36 -16.11
C LYS A 171 24.61 10.56 -15.87
N ALA A 172 24.75 9.95 -14.69
CA ALA A 172 25.89 9.09 -14.35
C ALA A 172 25.94 7.83 -15.23
N LEU A 173 24.81 7.17 -15.49
CA LEU A 173 24.73 6.02 -16.40
C LEU A 173 25.11 6.38 -17.83
N LYS A 174 24.65 7.54 -18.32
CA LYS A 174 25.01 8.07 -19.65
C LYS A 174 26.51 8.33 -19.75
N PHE A 175 27.10 8.95 -18.72
CA PHE A 175 28.55 9.14 -18.63
C PHE A 175 29.31 7.81 -18.62
N GLN A 176 28.93 6.85 -17.77
CA GLN A 176 29.56 5.52 -17.71
C GLN A 176 29.52 4.81 -19.07
N ARG A 177 28.39 4.86 -19.78
CA ARG A 177 28.26 4.29 -21.12
C ARG A 177 29.17 4.99 -22.13
N ALA A 178 29.30 6.31 -22.07
CA ALA A 178 30.17 7.08 -22.95
C ALA A 178 31.66 6.81 -22.69
N VAL A 179 32.05 6.58 -21.44
CA VAL A 179 33.41 6.16 -21.07
C VAL A 179 33.66 4.73 -21.56
N ALA A 180 32.75 3.79 -21.30
CA ALA A 180 32.89 2.39 -21.67
C ALA A 180 32.97 2.16 -23.19
N LYS A 181 32.33 3.02 -24.01
CA LYS A 181 32.41 2.95 -25.47
C LYS A 181 33.76 3.38 -26.05
N GLY A 182 34.61 4.07 -25.27
CA GLY A 182 35.90 4.57 -25.76
C GLY A 182 35.83 5.71 -26.79
N ASP A 183 34.65 6.23 -27.10
CA ASP A 183 34.46 7.24 -28.15
C ASP A 183 34.90 8.65 -27.69
N GLY A 184 36.07 9.13 -28.10
CA GLY A 184 36.50 10.53 -27.87
C GLY A 184 37.18 10.82 -26.52
N ASP A 185 37.56 12.08 -26.32
CA ASP A 185 38.36 12.55 -25.18
C ASP A 185 37.64 12.42 -23.82
N LEU A 186 38.36 11.92 -22.82
CA LEU A 186 37.84 11.69 -21.47
C LEU A 186 37.63 13.02 -20.72
N GLU A 187 38.54 13.98 -20.91
CA GLU A 187 38.47 15.28 -20.24
C GLU A 187 37.21 16.03 -20.68
N ALA A 188 36.97 16.10 -21.99
CA ALA A 188 35.74 16.65 -22.55
C ALA A 188 34.45 15.96 -22.04
N LYS A 189 34.47 14.65 -21.77
CA LYS A 189 33.32 13.91 -21.21
C LYS A 189 33.07 14.23 -19.75
N VAL A 190 34.14 14.37 -18.95
CA VAL A 190 34.03 14.77 -17.55
C VAL A 190 33.48 16.18 -17.45
N ASP A 191 33.99 17.11 -18.26
CA ASP A 191 33.49 18.49 -18.31
C ASP A 191 32.03 18.57 -18.73
N ALA A 192 31.64 17.80 -19.75
CA ALA A 192 30.23 17.71 -20.17
C ALA A 192 29.33 17.16 -19.06
N TYR A 193 29.76 16.11 -18.35
CA TYR A 193 29.02 15.55 -17.23
C TYR A 193 28.88 16.52 -16.06
N LEU A 194 29.96 17.21 -15.67
CA LEU A 194 29.93 18.21 -14.60
C LEU A 194 29.04 19.40 -14.97
N LYS A 195 29.06 19.83 -16.24
CA LYS A 195 28.17 20.87 -16.74
C LYS A 195 26.70 20.44 -16.69
N GLU A 196 26.40 19.20 -17.10
CA GLU A 196 25.05 18.62 -17.07
C GLU A 196 24.53 18.43 -15.62
N LEU A 197 25.42 18.18 -14.65
CA LEU A 197 25.07 18.15 -13.21
C LEU A 197 24.84 19.54 -12.60
N ALA A 198 25.49 20.57 -13.13
CA ALA A 198 25.38 21.95 -12.64
C ALA A 198 24.10 22.65 -13.11
N GLU A 199 23.40 22.10 -14.10
CA GLU A 199 22.12 22.62 -14.56
C GLU A 199 21.06 22.53 -13.45
N PRO A 200 20.24 23.59 -13.24
CA PRO A 200 19.17 23.56 -12.25
C PRO A 200 18.21 22.41 -12.53
N SER A 201 17.94 21.60 -11.51
CA SER A 201 16.91 20.57 -11.63
C SER A 201 15.56 21.24 -11.95
N PRO A 202 14.78 20.72 -12.91
CA PRO A 202 13.48 21.28 -13.25
C PRO A 202 12.54 21.27 -12.02
N SER A 203 11.60 22.22 -11.97
CA SER A 203 10.61 22.27 -10.89
C SER A 203 9.84 20.95 -10.85
N VAL A 204 9.83 20.30 -9.69
CA VAL A 204 9.17 19.01 -9.53
C VAL A 204 7.70 19.25 -9.18
N PRO A 205 6.75 18.86 -10.05
CA PRO A 205 5.32 18.92 -9.71
C PRO A 205 5.03 17.96 -8.55
N SER A 206 3.95 18.23 -7.80
CA SER A 206 3.47 17.29 -6.78
C SER A 206 3.20 15.93 -7.42
N ALA A 207 3.75 14.86 -6.83
CA ALA A 207 3.43 13.48 -7.21
C ALA A 207 2.11 12.99 -6.58
N ALA A 208 1.33 13.88 -5.96
CA ALA A 208 0.03 13.53 -5.41
C ALA A 208 -0.87 13.03 -6.54
N VAL A 209 -1.41 11.81 -6.36
CA VAL A 209 -2.50 11.34 -7.21
C VAL A 209 -3.81 11.70 -6.55
N ILE A 210 -4.61 12.44 -7.30
CA ILE A 210 -5.94 12.88 -6.90
C ILE A 210 -6.92 12.08 -7.74
N ASN A 211 -7.91 11.47 -7.10
CA ASN A 211 -9.07 10.95 -7.80
C ASN A 211 -10.04 12.12 -8.06
N PRO A 212 -10.16 12.63 -9.30
CA PRO A 212 -10.97 13.81 -9.58
C PRO A 212 -12.47 13.54 -9.39
N ASP A 213 -12.90 12.28 -9.55
CA ASP A 213 -14.30 11.85 -9.40
C ASP A 213 -14.68 11.67 -7.93
N ALA A 214 -13.72 11.81 -7.01
CA ALA A 214 -13.95 11.62 -5.60
C ALA A 214 -14.87 12.68 -4.97
N ALA A 215 -14.90 13.90 -5.52
CA ALA A 215 -15.77 14.97 -5.03
C ALA A 215 -17.28 14.71 -5.26
N HIS A 216 -17.62 13.72 -6.09
CA HIS A 216 -19.01 13.41 -6.45
C HIS A 216 -19.59 12.20 -5.71
N ASP A 217 -18.78 11.49 -4.93
CA ASP A 217 -19.22 10.31 -4.15
C ASP A 217 -19.01 10.57 -2.65
N TRP A 218 -20.04 10.31 -1.85
CA TRP A 218 -19.99 10.35 -0.39
C TRP A 218 -19.28 9.10 0.14
N GLN A 219 -18.31 9.23 1.06
CA GLN A 219 -17.21 8.24 1.15
C GLN A 219 -17.15 7.36 2.40
N TYR A 220 -18.04 7.57 3.37
CA TYR A 220 -17.92 6.97 4.71
C TYR A 220 -19.19 6.31 5.25
N GLU A 221 -20.38 6.78 4.84
CA GLU A 221 -21.65 6.42 5.51
C GLU A 221 -22.16 5.01 5.18
N ASP A 222 -21.66 4.37 4.11
CA ASP A 222 -22.14 3.05 3.64
C ASP A 222 -21.33 1.86 4.22
N VAL A 223 -20.17 2.11 4.84
CA VAL A 223 -19.30 1.02 5.33
C VAL A 223 -19.99 0.20 6.41
N ALA A 224 -20.73 0.85 7.31
CA ALA A 224 -21.45 0.18 8.38
C ALA A 224 -22.54 -0.78 7.83
N GLU A 225 -23.26 -0.37 6.78
CA GLU A 225 -24.24 -1.21 6.10
C GLU A 225 -23.57 -2.43 5.47
N TYR A 226 -22.45 -2.22 4.77
CA TYR A 226 -21.77 -3.28 4.01
C TYR A 226 -21.00 -4.29 4.89
N LEU A 227 -20.60 -3.90 6.10
CA LEU A 227 -20.07 -4.83 7.10
C LEU A 227 -21.16 -5.69 7.77
N SER A 228 -22.44 -5.29 7.66
CA SER A 228 -23.58 -5.99 8.26
C SER A 228 -24.28 -7.00 7.33
N SER A 229 -23.97 -6.95 6.03
CA SER A 229 -24.44 -7.86 4.97
C SER A 229 -23.49 -9.04 4.75
#